data_AF-A0A3B3DFE3-F1
#
_entry.id   AF-A0A3B3DFE3-F1
#
_cell.length_a   1.000
_cell.length_b   1.000
_cell.length_c   1.000
_cell.angle_alpha   90.00
_cell.angle_beta   90.00
_cell.angle_gamma   90.00
#
_symmetry.space_group_name_H-M   'P 1'
#
loop_
_entity.id
_entity.type
_entity.pdbx_description
1 polymer ?
#
loop_
_entity_poly.entity_id
_entity_poly.type
_entity_poly.pdbx_seq_one_letter_code
_entity_poly.pdbx_strand_id
1 'polypeptide(L)'
;MASRAPVATGRLMLGFRKWYYNLCGFNKLGLMRDDTINEDADVKEALRRLPEQVYNDRMFRIKRALDLSMKQQVLPKEQWTKYEEENYYLTPYLEEVVRERKEKEEWMKK
;
A
#
# COMPACT_ATOMS: atom_id res chain seq x y z
N MET A 1 14.40 27.35 -1.25
CA MET A 1 13.05 27.73 -1.73
C MET A 1 12.59 26.69 -2.73
N ALA A 2 11.82 25.66 -2.32
CA ALA A 2 11.28 24.68 -3.25
C ALA A 2 10.09 25.32 -4.00
N SER A 3 10.25 25.60 -5.29
CA SER A 3 9.15 26.03 -6.15
C SER A 3 8.10 24.92 -6.19
N ARG A 4 6.89 25.20 -5.70
CA ARG A 4 5.77 24.27 -5.83
C ARG A 4 5.42 24.16 -7.31
N ALA A 5 5.36 22.94 -7.83
CA ALA A 5 5.02 22.67 -9.22
C ALA A 5 3.65 23.31 -9.59
N PRO A 6 3.46 23.78 -10.83
CA PRO A 6 2.22 24.43 -11.24
C PRO A 6 1.03 23.45 -11.19
N VAL A 7 -0.13 23.96 -10.77
CA VAL A 7 -1.37 23.20 -10.51
C VAL A 7 -1.80 22.33 -11.71
N ALA A 8 -1.55 22.77 -12.94
CA ALA A 8 -1.87 22.05 -14.17
C ALA A 8 -1.06 20.74 -14.33
N THR A 9 0.23 20.75 -13.97
CA THR A 9 1.09 19.56 -13.99
C THR A 9 0.62 18.52 -12.96
N GLY A 10 0.06 18.97 -11.84
CA GLY A 10 -0.54 18.10 -10.82
C GLY A 10 -1.74 17.29 -11.32
N ARG A 11 -2.65 17.91 -12.09
CA ARG A 11 -3.85 17.22 -12.62
C ARG A 11 -3.52 16.15 -13.65
N LEU A 12 -2.57 16.43 -14.56
CA LEU A 12 -2.11 15.45 -15.54
C LEU A 12 -1.44 14.24 -14.88
N MET A 13 -0.59 14.48 -13.88
CA MET A 13 0.06 13.43 -13.11
C MET A 13 -0.94 12.57 -12.30
N LEU A 14 -2.00 13.17 -11.75
CA LEU A 14 -3.08 12.45 -11.08
C LEU A 14 -3.84 11.53 -12.05
N GLY A 15 -4.16 12.01 -13.25
CA GLY A 15 -4.79 11.20 -14.29
C GLY A 15 -3.94 9.98 -14.67
N PHE A 16 -2.64 10.19 -14.87
CA PHE A 16 -1.70 9.11 -15.16
C PHE A 16 -1.59 8.10 -14.02
N ARG A 17 -1.51 8.57 -12.75
CA ARG A 17 -1.47 7.69 -11.57
C ARG A 17 -2.73 6.83 -11.44
N LYS A 18 -3.91 7.41 -11.65
CA LYS A 18 -5.20 6.68 -11.62
C LYS A 18 -5.28 5.66 -12.75
N TRP A 19 -4.78 5.98 -13.94
CA TRP A 19 -4.69 5.04 -15.05
C TRP A 19 -3.76 3.86 -14.71
N TYR A 20 -2.55 4.14 -14.22
CA TYR A 20 -1.58 3.11 -13.84
C TYR A 20 -2.10 2.21 -12.70
N TYR A 21 -2.76 2.80 -11.70
CA TYR A 21 -3.41 2.06 -10.61
C TYR A 21 -4.38 0.99 -11.12
N ASN A 22 -5.25 1.35 -12.06
CA ASN A 22 -6.21 0.40 -12.63
C ASN A 22 -5.55 -0.67 -13.52
N LEU A 23 -4.37 -0.37 -14.08
CA LEU A 23 -3.59 -1.30 -14.89
C LEU A 23 -2.93 -2.40 -14.02
N CYS A 24 -2.50 -2.08 -12.81
CA CYS A 24 -1.88 -3.03 -11.89
C CYS A 24 -2.81 -4.20 -11.48
N GLY A 25 -4.12 -4.03 -11.55
CA GLY A 25 -5.11 -5.11 -11.44
C GLY A 25 -5.37 -5.66 -10.03
N PHE A 26 -4.61 -5.27 -9.01
CA PHE A 26 -4.85 -5.69 -7.61
C PHE A 26 -6.21 -5.21 -7.08
N ASN A 27 -6.72 -4.10 -7.60
CA ASN A 27 -8.06 -3.59 -7.31
C ASN A 27 -9.17 -4.59 -7.69
N LYS A 28 -8.97 -5.40 -8.73
CA LYS A 28 -9.92 -6.45 -9.18
C LYS A 28 -9.99 -7.63 -8.21
N LEU A 29 -8.96 -7.82 -7.40
CA LEU A 29 -8.90 -8.82 -6.33
C LEU A 29 -9.35 -8.24 -4.98
N GLY A 30 -9.66 -6.94 -4.94
CA GLY A 30 -10.06 -6.24 -3.72
C GLY A 30 -8.92 -6.10 -2.70
N LEU A 31 -7.68 -6.07 -3.19
CA LEU A 31 -6.50 -5.71 -2.42
C LEU A 31 -6.40 -4.19 -2.33
N MET A 32 -5.73 -3.71 -1.28
CA MET A 32 -5.27 -2.32 -1.20
C MET A 32 -3.77 -2.27 -1.55
N ARG A 33 -3.26 -1.10 -1.94
CA ARG A 33 -1.83 -0.91 -2.26
C ARG A 33 -0.87 -1.47 -1.21
N ASP A 34 -1.17 -1.26 0.08
CA ASP A 34 -0.29 -1.69 1.18
C ASP A 34 -0.27 -3.23 1.36
N ASP A 35 -1.19 -3.97 0.72
CA ASP A 35 -1.14 -5.44 0.69
C ASP A 35 -0.08 -5.97 -0.27
N THR A 36 0.25 -5.20 -1.33
CA THR A 36 1.12 -5.65 -2.42
C THR A 36 2.60 -5.35 -2.19
N ILE A 37 2.94 -4.75 -1.04
CA ILE A 37 4.32 -4.45 -0.65
C ILE A 37 5.03 -5.75 -0.29
N ASN A 38 6.28 -5.90 -0.72
CA ASN A 38 7.11 -7.05 -0.35
C ASN A 38 7.39 -7.07 1.15
N GLU A 39 7.14 -8.19 1.83
CA GLU A 39 7.31 -8.33 3.28
C GLU A 39 8.78 -8.58 3.68
N ASP A 40 9.60 -7.54 3.61
CA ASP A 40 10.97 -7.55 4.15
C ASP A 40 10.99 -7.40 5.69
N ALA A 41 12.19 -7.27 6.28
CA ALA A 41 12.33 -7.15 7.73
C ALA A 41 11.65 -5.90 8.31
N ASP A 42 11.74 -4.75 7.61
CA ASP A 42 11.15 -3.48 8.05
C ASP A 42 9.61 -3.57 7.96
N VAL A 43 9.09 -4.14 6.87
CA VAL A 43 7.66 -4.35 6.65
C VAL A 43 7.07 -5.34 7.67
N LYS A 44 7.79 -6.42 8.01
CA LYS A 44 7.35 -7.36 9.05
C LYS A 44 7.21 -6.69 10.41
N GLU A 45 8.17 -5.84 10.78
CA GLU A 45 8.10 -5.08 12.02
C GLU A 45 6.96 -4.05 11.98
N ALA A 46 6.74 -3.38 10.84
CA ALA A 46 5.60 -2.47 10.67
C ALA A 46 4.25 -3.20 10.79
N LEU A 47 4.13 -4.40 10.21
CA LEU A 47 2.94 -5.25 10.33
C LEU A 47 2.70 -5.69 11.78
N ARG A 48 3.74 -5.95 12.55
CA ARG A 48 3.65 -6.30 13.98
C ARG A 48 3.09 -5.16 14.84
N ARG A 49 3.30 -3.90 14.42
CA ARG A 49 2.81 -2.70 15.12
C ARG A 49 1.37 -2.33 14.78
N LEU A 50 0.78 -2.94 13.75
CA LEU A 50 -0.59 -2.65 13.35
C LEU A 50 -1.60 -3.03 14.45
N PRO A 51 -2.71 -2.26 14.58
CA PRO A 51 -3.85 -2.70 15.37
C PRO A 51 -4.40 -4.03 14.87
N GLU A 52 -4.81 -4.90 15.79
CA GLU A 52 -5.25 -6.25 15.48
C GLU A 52 -6.40 -6.30 14.45
N GLN A 53 -7.38 -5.39 14.56
CA GLN A 53 -8.49 -5.30 13.62
C GLN A 53 -8.01 -5.03 12.18
N VAL A 54 -7.10 -4.07 12.01
CA VAL A 54 -6.54 -3.71 10.69
C VAL A 54 -5.71 -4.85 10.11
N TYR A 55 -4.95 -5.55 10.97
CA TYR A 55 -4.20 -6.75 10.57
C TYR A 55 -5.12 -7.88 10.11
N ASN A 56 -6.21 -8.13 10.83
CA ASN A 56 -7.20 -9.15 10.47
C ASN A 56 -7.90 -8.81 9.15
N ASP A 57 -8.26 -7.54 8.93
CA ASP A 57 -8.84 -7.06 7.67
C ASP A 57 -7.88 -7.22 6.49
N ARG A 58 -6.58 -6.94 6.69
CA ARG A 58 -5.53 -7.23 5.71
C ARG A 58 -5.47 -8.72 5.40
N MET A 59 -5.44 -9.57 6.42
CA MET A 59 -5.33 -11.02 6.24
C MET A 59 -6.55 -11.58 5.50
N PHE A 60 -7.75 -11.06 5.76
CA PHE A 60 -8.96 -11.42 5.03
C PHE A 60 -8.86 -11.06 3.54
N ARG A 61 -8.42 -9.83 3.21
CA ARG A 61 -8.22 -9.38 1.82
C ARG A 61 -7.22 -10.27 1.08
N ILE A 62 -6.10 -10.60 1.71
CA ILE A 62 -5.07 -11.48 1.13
C ILE A 62 -5.62 -12.88 0.89
N LYS A 63 -6.30 -13.49 1.87
CA LYS A 63 -6.91 -14.82 1.70
C LYS A 63 -7.93 -14.85 0.57
N ARG A 64 -8.78 -13.82 0.48
CA ARG A 64 -9.75 -13.66 -0.62
C ARG A 64 -9.05 -13.53 -1.98
N ALA A 65 -8.00 -12.71 -2.06
CA ALA A 65 -7.24 -12.54 -3.30
C ALA A 65 -6.56 -13.84 -3.74
N LEU A 66 -6.01 -14.62 -2.81
CA LEU A 66 -5.44 -15.94 -3.08
C LEU A 66 -6.50 -16.92 -3.61
N ASP A 67 -7.68 -16.98 -2.98
CA ASP A 67 -8.79 -17.83 -3.42
C ASP A 67 -9.25 -17.49 -4.86
N LEU A 68 -9.42 -16.19 -5.14
CA LEU A 68 -9.77 -15.70 -6.48
C LEU A 68 -8.68 -16.01 -7.50
N SER A 69 -7.41 -15.82 -7.14
CA SER A 69 -6.28 -16.12 -8.01
C SER A 69 -6.20 -17.62 -8.31
N MET A 70 -6.45 -18.50 -7.34
CA MET A 70 -6.48 -19.95 -7.55
C MET A 70 -7.60 -20.34 -8.52
N LYS A 71 -8.75 -19.67 -8.43
CA LYS A 71 -9.91 -19.90 -9.30
C LYS A 71 -9.80 -19.20 -10.67
N GLN A 72 -8.77 -18.38 -10.89
CA GLN A 72 -8.65 -17.51 -12.06
C GLN A 72 -9.90 -16.62 -12.25
N GLN A 73 -10.46 -16.14 -11.13
CA GLN A 73 -11.63 -15.28 -11.07
C GLN A 73 -11.29 -13.90 -10.53
N VAL A 74 -12.18 -12.94 -10.77
CA VAL A 74 -12.08 -11.57 -10.26
C VAL A 74 -13.34 -11.22 -9.47
N LEU A 75 -13.26 -10.22 -8.59
CA LEU A 75 -14.44 -9.73 -7.89
C LEU A 75 -15.44 -9.09 -8.87
N PRO A 76 -16.73 -9.04 -8.49
CA PRO A 76 -17.69 -8.13 -9.13
C PRO A 76 -17.17 -6.69 -9.13
N LYS A 77 -17.47 -5.94 -10.19
CA LYS A 77 -16.90 -4.60 -10.43
C LYS A 77 -17.25 -3.59 -9.34
N GLU A 78 -18.40 -3.79 -8.70
CA GLU A 78 -18.92 -2.99 -7.60
C GLU A 78 -18.07 -3.12 -6.32
N GLN A 79 -17.34 -4.24 -6.18
CA GLN A 79 -16.50 -4.56 -5.03
C GLN A 79 -15.02 -4.26 -5.25
N TRP A 80 -14.65 -3.66 -6.39
CA TRP A 80 -13.26 -3.32 -6.68
C TRP A 80 -12.82 -2.14 -5.83
N THR A 81 -11.59 -2.21 -5.30
CA THR A 81 -10.99 -1.12 -4.52
C THR A 81 -10.85 0.12 -5.40
N LYS A 82 -11.49 1.22 -5.02
CA LYS A 82 -11.41 2.48 -5.75
C LYS A 82 -10.14 3.23 -5.37
N TYR A 83 -9.54 3.90 -6.35
CA TYR A 83 -8.35 4.73 -6.15
C TYR A 83 -8.52 5.80 -5.06
N GLU A 84 -9.74 6.33 -4.92
CA GLU A 84 -10.06 7.41 -3.97
C GLU A 84 -10.36 6.89 -2.55
N GLU A 85 -10.65 5.59 -2.41
CA GLU A 85 -10.97 4.93 -1.13
C GLU A 85 -9.75 4.22 -0.52
N GLU A 86 -8.57 4.35 -1.13
CA GLU A 86 -7.35 3.74 -0.61
C GLU A 86 -6.84 4.46 0.64
N ASN A 87 -6.84 3.74 1.76
CA ASN A 87 -6.15 4.15 2.98
C ASN A 87 -4.74 3.53 3.03
N TYR A 88 -3.72 4.38 3.16
CA TYR A 88 -2.32 3.97 3.35
C TYR A 88 -2.04 3.55 4.79
N TYR A 89 -2.71 2.48 5.25
CA TYR A 89 -2.72 2.08 6.65
C TYR A 89 -1.37 1.59 7.19
N LEU A 90 -0.46 1.10 6.33
CA LEU A 90 0.84 0.58 6.74
C LEU A 90 1.96 1.62 6.65
N THR A 91 1.79 2.62 5.77
CA THR A 91 2.84 3.61 5.47
C THR A 91 3.37 4.35 6.71
N PRO A 92 2.52 4.84 7.65
CA PRO A 92 3.00 5.53 8.84
C PRO A 92 3.90 4.65 9.72
N TYR A 93 3.55 3.38 9.88
CA TYR A 93 4.33 2.42 10.67
C TYR A 93 5.64 2.06 9.98
N LEU A 94 5.61 1.89 8.65
CA LEU A 94 6.82 1.59 7.88
C LEU A 94 7.83 2.74 7.90
N GLU A 95 7.35 3.98 7.76
CA GLU A 95 8.20 5.17 7.86
C GLU A 95 8.87 5.30 9.23
N GLU A 96 8.15 4.97 10.30
CA GLU A 96 8.70 4.94 11.66
C GLU A 96 9.81 3.88 11.80
N VAL A 97 9.57 2.65 11.36
CA VAL A 97 10.55 1.55 11.44
C VAL A 97 11.81 1.88 10.64
N VAL A 98 11.66 2.40 9.42
CA VAL A 98 12.79 2.79 8.57
C VAL A 98 13.58 3.94 9.21
N ARG A 99 12.91 4.89 9.85
CA ARG A 99 13.57 6.00 10.57
C ARG A 99 14.38 5.47 11.76
N GLU A 100 13.81 4.60 12.59
CA GLU A 100 14.51 3.99 13.72
C GLU A 100 15.74 3.18 13.27
N ARG A 101 15.61 2.42 12.17
CA ARG A 101 16.74 1.65 11.62
C ARG A 101 17.86 2.58 11.16
N LYS A 102 17.54 3.64 10.41
CA LYS A 102 18.54 4.61 9.95
C LYS A 102 19.24 5.32 11.11
N GLU A 103 18.50 5.69 12.15
CA GLU A 103 19.06 6.30 13.35
C GLU A 103 20.06 5.35 14.05
N LYS A 104 19.71 4.07 14.20
CA LYS A 104 20.62 3.05 14.74
C LYS A 104 21.88 2.88 13.86
N GLU A 105 21.72 2.83 12.55
CA GLU A 105 22.85 2.75 11.62
C GLU A 105 23.78 3.96 11.70
N GLU A 106 23.23 5.16 11.84
CA GLU A 106 24.01 6.40 12.02
C GLU A 106 24.72 6.44 13.37
N TRP A 107 24.07 5.95 14.43
CA TRP A 107 24.68 5.81 15.75
C TRP A 107 25.85 4.84 15.75
N MET A 108 25.69 3.66 15.12
CA MET A 108 26.74 2.63 15.07
C MET A 108 27.92 2.97 14.15
N LYS A 109 27.76 3.96 13.25
CA LYS A 109 28.84 4.48 12.40
C LYS A 109 29.73 5.50 13.11
N LYS A 110 29.25 6.08 14.22
CA LYS A 110 30.04 6.97 15.09
C LYS A 110 30.85 6.15 16.08
#